data_AF-A0AAW6EBH7-F1
#
_entry.id   AF-A0AAW6EBH7-F1
#
_cell.length_a   1.000
_cell.length_b   1.000
_cell.length_c   1.000
_cell.angle_alpha   90.00
_cell.angle_beta   90.00
_cell.angle_gamma   90.00
#
_symmetry.space_group_name_H-M   'P 1'
#
loop_
_entity.id
_entity.type
_entity.pdbx_description
1 polymer ?
#
loop_
_entity_poly.entity_id
_entity_poly.type
_entity_poly.pdbx_seq_one_letter_code
_entity_poly.pdbx_strand_id
1 'polypeptide(L)'
;MKYIKFTDWQELGLKKDVDDIRRTIKSNKSLISTTCVETIVAIISLMLSFFGDDDEKKIIFFNISIIILLAIPIFSGLWFLVNLVKDMYKSSKGMLNVSDKIDSFDNKVCSWTMMSTSYVDILRSCHQSINEEQILFLYQEINYYINKCIEEIYSTLPVVGKVYTCEPNMIINGKHISLSRLYNIISILKRARPYVESDEQTYIRIIISEYGEPDFCSLMLDYSPQYMAIVDFQKKVNEKYNNFLNDFIIIVKDKFDNVSDLFK
;
A
#
# COMPACT_ATOMS: atom_id res chain seq x y z
N MET A 1 -1.32 -31.70 9.26
CA MET A 1 -1.54 -30.32 8.78
C MET A 1 -3.03 -30.01 8.89
N LYS A 2 -3.47 -29.27 9.92
CA LYS A 2 -4.85 -28.74 9.94
C LYS A 2 -4.87 -27.58 8.95
N TYR A 3 -5.64 -27.72 7.88
CA TYR A 3 -5.82 -26.68 6.86
C TYR A 3 -6.30 -25.39 7.53
N ILE A 4 -5.57 -24.30 7.33
CA ILE A 4 -6.10 -22.95 7.57
C ILE A 4 -7.23 -22.80 6.56
N LYS A 5 -8.47 -22.87 7.04
CA LYS A 5 -9.66 -22.65 6.21
C LYS A 5 -9.68 -21.16 5.92
N PHE A 6 -9.55 -20.77 4.66
CA PHE A 6 -9.77 -19.38 4.29
C PHE A 6 -11.17 -18.99 4.77
N THR A 7 -11.26 -17.90 5.53
CA THR A 7 -12.56 -17.36 5.91
C THR A 7 -13.22 -16.77 4.67
N ASP A 8 -14.56 -16.73 4.59
CA ASP A 8 -15.30 -16.23 3.42
C ASP A 8 -14.84 -14.82 2.98
N TRP A 9 -14.29 -14.04 3.91
CA TRP A 9 -13.72 -12.72 3.68
C TRP A 9 -12.35 -12.72 3.00
N GLN A 10 -11.50 -13.72 3.28
CA GLN A 10 -10.26 -13.95 2.55
C GLN A 10 -10.54 -14.29 1.08
N GLU A 11 -11.56 -15.13 0.83
CA GLU A 11 -11.98 -15.45 -0.53
C GLU A 11 -12.57 -14.22 -1.26
N LEU A 12 -13.32 -13.38 -0.56
CA LEU A 12 -13.85 -12.12 -1.11
C LEU A 12 -12.74 -11.11 -1.45
N GLY A 13 -11.74 -10.95 -0.59
CA GLY A 13 -10.57 -10.11 -0.84
C GLY A 13 -9.79 -10.61 -2.06
N LEU A 14 -9.51 -11.92 -2.11
CA LEU A 14 -8.81 -12.56 -3.21
C LEU A 14 -9.57 -12.39 -4.54
N LYS A 15 -10.90 -12.54 -4.53
CA LYS A 15 -11.74 -12.34 -5.71
C LYS A 15 -11.65 -10.91 -6.24
N LYS A 16 -11.68 -9.90 -5.36
CA LYS A 16 -11.54 -8.50 -5.75
C LYS A 16 -10.16 -8.19 -6.32
N ASP A 17 -9.11 -8.73 -5.72
CA ASP A 17 -7.73 -8.58 -6.22
C ASP A 17 -7.58 -9.24 -7.60
N VAL A 18 -8.15 -10.42 -7.81
CA VAL A 18 -8.17 -11.10 -9.12
C VAL A 18 -8.91 -10.29 -10.18
N ASP A 19 -10.04 -9.67 -9.82
CA ASP A 19 -10.81 -8.82 -10.74
C ASP A 19 -10.04 -7.53 -11.13
N ASP A 20 -9.34 -6.90 -10.18
CA ASP A 20 -8.47 -5.74 -10.43
C ASP A 20 -7.27 -6.11 -11.31
N ILE A 21 -6.61 -7.25 -11.06
CA ILE A 21 -5.54 -7.78 -11.91
C ILE A 21 -6.08 -8.01 -13.32
N ARG A 22 -7.25 -8.65 -13.46
CA ARG A 22 -7.89 -8.89 -14.76
C ARG A 22 -8.16 -7.59 -15.51
N ARG A 23 -8.68 -6.56 -14.84
CA ARG A 23 -8.91 -5.23 -15.46
C ARG A 23 -7.60 -4.57 -15.89
N THR A 24 -6.56 -4.68 -15.07
CA THR A 24 -5.24 -4.10 -15.35
C THR A 24 -4.56 -4.80 -16.52
N ILE A 25 -4.61 -6.14 -16.59
CA ILE A 25 -4.12 -6.92 -17.74
C ILE A 25 -4.87 -6.52 -19.01
N LYS A 26 -6.19 -6.35 -18.93
CA LYS A 26 -7.00 -5.90 -20.08
C LYS A 26 -6.62 -4.50 -20.57
N SER A 27 -5.98 -3.68 -19.75
CA SER A 27 -5.67 -2.29 -20.08
C SER A 27 -4.47 -2.12 -21.02
N ASN A 28 -3.71 -3.18 -21.34
CA ASN A 28 -2.62 -3.28 -22.34
C ASN A 28 -1.53 -2.18 -22.34
N LYS A 29 -1.58 -1.19 -21.44
CA LYS A 29 -0.72 0.01 -21.49
C LYS A 29 0.76 -0.29 -21.33
N SER A 30 1.12 -1.29 -20.51
CA SER A 30 2.52 -1.66 -20.27
C SER A 30 3.11 -2.50 -21.41
N LEU A 31 2.32 -3.37 -22.04
CA LEU A 31 2.78 -4.23 -23.14
C LEU A 31 3.15 -3.42 -24.38
N ILE A 32 2.35 -2.40 -24.70
CA ILE A 32 2.60 -1.55 -25.88
C ILE A 32 3.96 -0.83 -25.76
N SER A 33 4.33 -0.37 -24.56
CA SER A 33 5.59 0.36 -24.37
C SER A 33 6.82 -0.52 -24.54
N THR A 34 6.81 -1.76 -24.01
CA THR A 34 7.94 -2.69 -24.17
C THR A 34 8.07 -3.20 -25.60
N THR A 35 6.95 -3.54 -26.25
CA THR A 35 6.95 -3.99 -27.66
C THR A 35 7.45 -2.89 -28.61
N CYS A 36 7.13 -1.62 -28.36
CA CYS A 36 7.67 -0.51 -29.15
C CYS A 36 9.19 -0.37 -29.03
N VAL A 37 9.75 -0.53 -27.82
CA VAL A 37 11.21 -0.49 -27.60
C VAL A 37 11.90 -1.66 -28.29
N GLU A 38 11.36 -2.88 -28.15
CA GLU A 38 11.88 -4.07 -28.81
C GLU A 38 11.87 -3.93 -30.34
N THR A 39 10.82 -3.33 -30.91
CA THR A 39 10.72 -3.08 -32.35
C THR A 39 11.77 -2.08 -32.83
N ILE A 40 12.01 -1.00 -32.07
CA ILE A 40 13.05 -0.01 -32.41
C ILE A 40 14.44 -0.65 -32.36
N VAL A 41 14.74 -1.46 -31.33
CA VAL A 41 16.02 -2.18 -31.22
C VAL A 41 16.21 -3.15 -32.39
N ALA A 42 15.16 -3.88 -32.78
CA ALA A 42 15.20 -4.77 -33.93
C ALA A 42 15.48 -4.02 -35.25
N ILE A 43 14.86 -2.85 -35.46
CA ILE A 43 15.09 -2.01 -36.65
C ILE A 43 16.53 -1.48 -36.68
N ILE A 44 17.07 -1.02 -35.55
CA ILE A 44 18.46 -0.54 -35.44
C ILE A 44 19.44 -1.69 -35.77
N SER A 45 19.19 -2.89 -35.23
CA SER A 45 20.02 -4.07 -35.50
C SER A 45 20.02 -4.44 -36.98
N LEU A 46 18.85 -4.38 -37.63
CA LEU A 46 18.70 -4.72 -39.05
C LEU A 46 19.38 -3.67 -39.94
N MET A 47 19.28 -2.38 -39.58
CA MET A 47 19.98 -1.30 -40.29
C MET A 47 21.50 -1.40 -40.16
N LEU A 48 22.03 -1.77 -38.99
CA LEU A 48 23.46 -2.05 -38.82
C LEU A 48 23.96 -3.18 -39.73
N SER A 49 23.13 -4.20 -39.98
CA SER A 49 23.47 -5.28 -40.92
C SER A 49 23.53 -4.83 -42.38
N PHE A 50 22.83 -3.75 -42.76
CA PHE A 50 22.85 -3.24 -44.14
C PHE A 50 24.09 -2.40 -44.49
N PHE A 51 24.83 -1.89 -43.50
CA PHE A 51 25.99 -1.01 -43.74
C PHE A 51 27.30 -1.75 -44.15
N GLY A 52 27.26 -3.07 -44.37
CA GLY A 52 28.39 -3.81 -44.99
C GLY A 52 29.68 -3.75 -44.19
N ASP A 53 30.84 -3.48 -44.82
CA ASP A 53 32.19 -3.33 -44.21
C ASP A 53 32.69 -1.87 -44.17
N ASP A 54 31.79 -0.88 -44.34
CA ASP A 54 32.16 0.54 -44.33
C ASP A 54 32.26 1.07 -42.88
N ASP A 55 33.45 0.92 -42.29
CA ASP A 55 33.71 1.18 -40.87
C ASP A 55 33.44 2.63 -40.44
N GLU A 56 33.68 3.63 -41.30
CA GLU A 56 33.38 5.03 -40.98
C GLU A 56 31.87 5.27 -40.82
N LYS A 57 31.06 4.74 -41.74
CA LYS A 57 29.60 4.91 -41.68
C LYS A 57 28.99 4.11 -40.53
N LYS A 58 29.54 2.93 -40.22
CA LYS A 58 29.14 2.16 -39.02
C LYS A 58 29.37 2.94 -37.74
N ILE A 59 30.53 3.57 -37.58
CA ILE A 59 30.85 4.35 -36.37
C ILE A 59 29.91 5.54 -36.23
N ILE A 60 29.64 6.28 -37.31
CA ILE A 60 28.70 7.41 -37.29
C ILE A 60 27.28 6.95 -36.95
N PHE A 61 26.80 5.87 -37.57
CA PHE A 61 25.45 5.33 -37.33
C PHE A 61 25.29 4.75 -35.92
N PHE A 62 26.33 4.08 -35.40
CA PHE A 62 26.37 3.56 -34.03
C PHE A 62 26.27 4.69 -32.99
N ASN A 63 27.00 5.79 -33.21
CA ASN A 63 26.93 6.97 -32.35
C ASN A 63 25.53 7.61 -32.36
N ILE A 64 24.89 7.73 -33.53
CA ILE A 64 23.50 8.24 -33.63
C ILE A 64 22.50 7.30 -32.93
N SER A 65 22.67 5.99 -33.08
CA SER A 65 21.80 4.98 -32.46
C SER A 65 21.88 5.01 -30.92
N ILE A 66 23.08 5.23 -30.36
CA ILE A 66 23.27 5.41 -28.92
C ILE A 66 22.55 6.66 -28.42
N ILE A 67 22.64 7.78 -29.17
CA ILE A 67 21.96 9.03 -28.81
C ILE A 67 20.44 8.83 -28.77
N ILE A 68 19.86 8.11 -29.74
CA ILE A 68 18.42 7.78 -29.76
C ILE A 68 18.06 6.89 -28.57
N LEU A 69 18.87 5.88 -28.25
CA LEU A 69 18.62 4.97 -27.14
C LEU A 69 18.68 5.68 -25.78
N LEU A 70 19.60 6.62 -25.60
CA LEU A 70 19.72 7.46 -24.40
C LEU A 70 18.61 8.52 -24.30
N ALA A 71 18.03 8.94 -25.42
CA ALA A 71 16.89 9.86 -25.41
C ALA A 71 15.60 9.21 -24.86
N ILE A 72 15.44 7.88 -24.98
CA ILE A 72 14.26 7.14 -24.49
C ILE A 72 14.07 7.28 -22.96
N PRO A 73 15.06 7.01 -22.09
CA PRO A 73 14.90 7.18 -20.64
C PRO A 73 14.72 8.64 -20.24
N ILE A 74 15.33 9.59 -20.96
CA ILE A 74 15.15 11.02 -20.72
C ILE A 74 13.71 11.43 -21.06
N PHE A 75 13.18 10.98 -22.19
CA PHE A 75 11.83 11.25 -22.63
C PHE A 75 10.78 10.56 -21.74
N SER A 76 11.04 9.33 -21.27
CA SER A 76 10.16 8.64 -20.34
C SER A 76 10.12 9.31 -18.96
N GLY A 77 11.27 9.80 -18.47
CA GLY A 77 11.35 10.61 -17.25
C GLY A 77 10.61 11.94 -17.38
N LEU A 78 10.76 12.64 -18.51
CA LEU A 78 10.00 13.85 -18.84
C LEU A 78 8.49 13.57 -18.94
N TRP A 79 8.09 12.47 -19.57
CA TRP A 79 6.68 12.05 -19.64
C TRP A 79 6.10 11.74 -18.26
N PHE A 80 6.88 11.10 -17.38
CA PHE A 80 6.51 10.85 -15.99
C PHE A 80 6.30 12.17 -15.23
N LEU A 81 7.23 13.12 -15.35
CA LEU A 81 7.10 14.45 -14.74
C LEU A 81 5.88 15.21 -15.26
N VAL A 82 5.63 15.18 -16.57
CA VAL A 82 4.44 15.80 -17.18
C VAL A 82 3.16 15.15 -16.66
N ASN A 83 3.11 13.82 -16.51
CA ASN A 83 1.96 13.14 -15.91
C ASN A 83 1.79 13.50 -14.44
N LEU A 84 2.87 13.61 -13.67
CA LEU A 84 2.83 14.03 -12.27
C LEU A 84 2.24 15.44 -12.14
N VAL A 85 2.71 16.39 -12.96
CA VAL A 85 2.18 17.76 -13.02
C VAL A 85 0.73 17.77 -13.50
N LYS A 86 0.39 16.95 -14.50
CA LYS A 86 -0.98 16.83 -15.02
C LYS A 86 -1.93 16.22 -14.00
N ASP A 87 -1.47 15.27 -13.20
CA ASP A 87 -2.26 14.65 -12.13
C ASP A 87 -2.42 15.60 -10.94
N MET A 88 -1.42 16.43 -10.64
CA MET A 88 -1.56 17.56 -9.72
C MET A 88 -2.53 18.63 -10.24
N TYR A 89 -2.50 18.95 -11.52
CA TYR A 89 -3.43 19.89 -12.14
C TYR A 89 -4.86 19.33 -12.23
N LYS A 90 -5.00 18.04 -12.52
CA LYS A 90 -6.29 17.34 -12.47
C LYS A 90 -6.80 17.21 -11.04
N SER A 91 -5.92 17.06 -10.06
CA SER A 91 -6.25 17.12 -8.63
C SER A 91 -6.92 18.44 -8.26
N SER A 92 -6.33 19.56 -8.69
CA SER A 92 -6.89 20.90 -8.44
C SER A 92 -8.23 21.12 -9.17
N LYS A 93 -8.41 20.57 -10.38
CA LYS A 93 -9.66 20.62 -11.13
C LYS A 93 -10.72 19.56 -10.77
N GLY A 94 -10.46 18.67 -9.81
CA GLY A 94 -11.41 17.63 -9.42
C GLY A 94 -11.56 16.45 -10.38
N MET A 95 -10.56 16.22 -11.25
CA MET A 95 -10.44 15.06 -12.13
C MET A 95 -9.60 13.90 -11.53
N LEU A 96 -9.20 13.99 -10.26
CA LEU A 96 -8.76 12.78 -9.55
C LEU A 96 -9.98 11.89 -9.35
N ASN A 97 -9.81 10.59 -9.60
CA ASN A 97 -10.89 9.62 -9.51
C ASN A 97 -11.24 9.40 -8.02
N VAL A 98 -11.98 10.34 -7.44
CA VAL A 98 -12.46 10.31 -6.05
C VAL A 98 -13.26 9.03 -5.81
N SER A 99 -14.00 8.57 -6.83
CA SER A 99 -14.67 7.26 -6.81
C SER A 99 -13.69 6.12 -6.55
N ASP A 100 -12.56 6.05 -7.25
CA ASP A 100 -11.59 4.95 -7.03
C ASP A 100 -11.01 4.98 -5.62
N LYS A 101 -10.84 6.16 -5.01
CA LYS A 101 -10.36 6.28 -3.62
C LYS A 101 -11.41 5.86 -2.60
N ILE A 102 -12.68 6.20 -2.84
CA ILE A 102 -13.80 5.72 -2.04
C ILE A 102 -13.92 4.20 -2.16
N ASP A 103 -13.89 3.68 -3.39
CA ASP A 103 -13.97 2.24 -3.67
C ASP A 103 -12.79 1.50 -3.06
N SER A 104 -11.59 2.07 -3.10
CA SER A 104 -10.39 1.50 -2.46
C SER A 104 -10.52 1.44 -0.94
N PHE A 105 -11.06 2.48 -0.31
CA PHE A 105 -11.32 2.45 1.13
C PHE A 105 -12.36 1.38 1.51
N ASP A 106 -13.47 1.31 0.79
CA ASP A 106 -14.53 0.34 1.06
C ASP A 106 -14.11 -1.10 0.79
N ASN A 107 -13.33 -1.33 -0.27
CA ASN A 107 -12.97 -2.67 -0.71
C ASN A 107 -11.65 -3.17 -0.14
N LYS A 108 -10.62 -2.32 -0.08
CA LYS A 108 -9.27 -2.70 0.33
C LYS A 108 -9.06 -2.39 1.81
N VAL A 109 -9.20 -1.13 2.22
CA VAL A 109 -8.93 -0.73 3.61
C VAL A 109 -9.80 -1.50 4.59
N CYS A 110 -11.11 -1.60 4.35
CA CYS A 110 -12.00 -2.35 5.25
C CYS A 110 -11.68 -3.86 5.26
N SER A 111 -11.40 -4.46 4.10
CA SER A 111 -11.06 -5.89 3.99
C SER A 111 -9.74 -6.22 4.69
N TRP A 112 -8.70 -5.42 4.48
CA TRP A 112 -7.40 -5.59 5.14
C TRP A 112 -7.49 -5.31 6.64
N THR A 113 -8.33 -4.36 7.07
CA THR A 113 -8.61 -4.14 8.49
C THR A 113 -9.20 -5.40 9.12
N MET A 114 -10.25 -5.97 8.51
CA MET A 114 -10.84 -7.24 8.96
C MET A 114 -9.84 -8.40 8.96
N MET A 115 -8.92 -8.44 7.98
CA MET A 115 -7.86 -9.44 7.93
C MET A 115 -6.93 -9.33 9.14
N SER A 116 -6.44 -8.12 9.40
CA SER A 116 -5.51 -7.85 10.50
C SER A 116 -6.14 -8.19 11.85
N THR A 117 -7.42 -7.84 12.07
CA THR A 117 -8.13 -8.17 13.30
C THR A 117 -8.38 -9.67 13.42
N SER A 118 -8.69 -10.36 12.33
CA SER A 118 -8.88 -11.82 12.35
C SER A 118 -7.60 -12.56 12.74
N TYR A 119 -6.44 -12.10 12.27
CA TYR A 119 -5.16 -12.65 12.70
C TYR A 119 -4.82 -12.35 14.16
N VAL A 120 -5.18 -11.15 14.64
CA VAL A 120 -5.10 -10.83 16.07
C VAL A 120 -5.97 -11.77 16.89
N ASP A 121 -7.19 -12.06 16.43
CA ASP A 121 -8.11 -12.99 17.12
C ASP A 121 -7.60 -14.44 17.11
N ILE A 122 -6.93 -14.86 16.03
CA ILE A 122 -6.25 -16.16 15.96
C ILE A 122 -5.11 -16.22 16.99
N LEU A 123 -4.27 -15.18 17.05
CA LEU A 123 -3.19 -15.11 18.04
C LEU A 123 -3.74 -15.12 19.48
N ARG A 124 -4.86 -14.46 19.75
CA ARG A 124 -5.52 -14.45 21.07
C ARG A 124 -6.11 -15.82 21.41
N SER A 125 -6.94 -16.37 20.53
CA SER A 125 -7.78 -17.53 20.81
C SER A 125 -7.02 -18.86 20.77
N CYS A 126 -5.96 -18.93 19.96
CA CYS A 126 -5.29 -20.19 19.65
C CYS A 126 -3.84 -20.23 20.15
N HIS A 127 -3.40 -19.27 20.98
CA HIS A 127 -1.99 -19.12 21.42
C HIS A 127 -1.33 -20.42 21.93
N GLN A 128 -2.07 -21.30 22.59
CA GLN A 128 -1.54 -22.57 23.12
C GLN A 128 -1.32 -23.65 22.06
N SER A 129 -1.90 -23.48 20.87
CA SER A 129 -1.93 -24.48 19.78
C SER A 129 -1.07 -24.09 18.57
N ILE A 130 -0.49 -22.89 18.60
CA ILE A 130 0.28 -22.29 17.51
C ILE A 130 1.76 -22.35 17.90
N ASN A 131 2.64 -22.72 16.97
CA ASN A 131 4.09 -22.73 17.22
C ASN A 131 4.70 -21.32 17.04
N GLU A 132 5.95 -21.15 17.47
CA GLU A 132 6.65 -19.86 17.39
C GLU A 132 6.74 -19.29 15.97
N GLU A 133 7.02 -20.15 14.98
CA GLU A 133 7.09 -19.75 13.57
C GLU A 133 5.75 -19.18 13.07
N GLN A 134 4.64 -19.80 13.44
CA GLN A 134 3.31 -19.33 13.09
C GLN A 134 2.94 -18.04 13.84
N ILE A 135 3.38 -17.89 15.10
CA ILE A 135 3.22 -16.63 15.83
C ILE A 135 3.96 -15.51 15.10
N LEU A 136 5.21 -15.74 14.70
CA LEU A 136 6.02 -14.76 13.97
C LEU A 136 5.42 -14.43 12.60
N PHE A 137 4.93 -15.44 11.88
CA PHE A 137 4.22 -15.26 10.61
C PHE A 137 2.97 -14.38 10.77
N LEU A 138 2.11 -14.69 11.76
CA LEU A 138 0.90 -13.90 12.02
C LEU A 138 1.25 -12.48 12.45
N TYR A 139 2.30 -12.29 13.27
CA TYR A 139 2.81 -10.97 13.61
C TYR A 139 3.22 -10.16 12.37
N GLN A 140 3.96 -10.77 11.44
CA GLN A 140 4.33 -10.11 10.19
C GLN A 140 3.11 -9.75 9.35
N GLU A 141 2.17 -10.69 9.17
CA GLU A 141 0.97 -10.51 8.37
C GLU A 141 0.07 -9.39 8.94
N ILE A 142 -0.13 -9.36 10.27
CA ILE A 142 -0.90 -8.29 10.93
C ILE A 142 -0.28 -6.93 10.60
N ASN A 143 1.03 -6.78 10.81
CA ASN A 143 1.73 -5.53 10.54
C ASN A 143 1.68 -5.15 9.06
N TYR A 144 1.83 -6.13 8.17
CA TYR A 144 1.74 -5.94 6.73
C TYR A 144 0.38 -5.38 6.29
N TYR A 145 -0.73 -5.98 6.72
CA TYR A 145 -2.07 -5.49 6.36
C TYR A 145 -2.37 -4.13 6.98
N ILE A 146 -1.95 -3.87 8.22
CA ILE A 146 -2.13 -2.54 8.83
C ILE A 146 -1.32 -1.49 8.07
N ASN A 147 -0.07 -1.78 7.69
CA ASN A 147 0.76 -0.86 6.92
C ASN A 147 0.14 -0.55 5.56
N LYS A 148 -0.43 -1.56 4.86
CA LYS A 148 -1.21 -1.35 3.63
C LYS A 148 -2.44 -0.47 3.83
N CYS A 149 -3.19 -0.68 4.90
CA CYS A 149 -4.32 0.19 5.25
C CYS A 149 -3.86 1.63 5.42
N ILE A 150 -2.78 1.85 6.17
CA ILE A 150 -2.24 3.19 6.42
C ILE A 150 -1.79 3.84 5.11
N GLU A 151 -1.08 3.10 4.25
CA GLU A 151 -0.63 3.61 2.94
C GLU A 151 -1.81 4.06 2.08
N GLU A 152 -2.86 3.24 2.00
CA GLU A 152 -4.03 3.56 1.18
C GLU A 152 -4.82 4.73 1.78
N ILE A 153 -4.99 4.80 3.11
CA ILE A 153 -5.58 5.96 3.80
C ILE A 153 -4.76 7.22 3.51
N TYR A 154 -3.44 7.15 3.70
CA TYR A 154 -2.53 8.28 3.48
C TYR A 154 -2.58 8.78 2.03
N SER A 155 -2.75 7.87 1.07
CA SER A 155 -2.88 8.23 -0.35
C SER A 155 -4.11 9.11 -0.67
N THR A 156 -5.10 9.17 0.24
CA THR A 156 -6.27 10.04 0.10
C THR A 156 -5.99 11.49 0.50
N LEU A 157 -4.84 11.78 1.11
CA LEU A 157 -4.46 13.11 1.63
C LEU A 157 -4.69 14.25 0.61
N PRO A 158 -4.30 14.14 -0.68
CA PRO A 158 -4.50 15.23 -1.65
C PRO A 158 -5.98 15.55 -1.92
N VAL A 159 -6.89 14.59 -1.70
CA VAL A 159 -8.33 14.68 -1.99
C VAL A 159 -9.19 14.50 -0.74
N VAL A 160 -8.59 14.62 0.45
CA VAL A 160 -9.23 14.30 1.73
C VAL A 160 -10.59 15.01 1.93
N GLY A 161 -10.73 16.26 1.46
CA GLY A 161 -11.98 17.03 1.54
C GLY A 161 -13.08 16.64 0.56
N LYS A 162 -12.75 15.78 -0.42
CA LYS A 162 -13.69 15.23 -1.41
C LYS A 162 -14.01 13.76 -1.13
N VAL A 163 -13.21 13.09 -0.30
CA VAL A 163 -13.39 11.68 0.07
C VAL A 163 -14.16 11.57 1.39
N TYR A 164 -13.82 12.40 2.37
CA TYR A 164 -14.41 12.35 3.70
C TYR A 164 -15.31 13.55 3.98
N THR A 165 -16.36 13.34 4.77
CA THR A 165 -17.30 14.39 5.19
C THR A 165 -17.96 14.07 6.53
N CYS A 166 -18.45 15.11 7.22
CA CYS A 166 -19.36 14.99 8.36
C CYS A 166 -20.84 15.13 7.95
N GLU A 167 -21.13 15.56 6.72
CA GLU A 167 -22.50 15.87 6.30
C GLU A 167 -23.29 14.62 5.90
N PRO A 168 -24.42 14.30 6.58
CA PRO A 168 -25.20 13.10 6.29
C PRO A 168 -25.70 13.01 4.85
N ASN A 169 -26.10 14.15 4.27
CA ASN A 169 -26.64 14.19 2.89
C ASN A 169 -25.58 13.80 1.84
N MET A 170 -24.32 14.20 2.04
CA MET A 170 -23.21 13.84 1.15
C MET A 170 -22.81 12.37 1.29
N ILE A 171 -23.02 11.77 2.46
CA ILE A 171 -22.78 10.34 2.70
C ILE A 171 -23.84 9.50 2.00
N ILE A 172 -25.12 9.81 2.22
CA ILE A 172 -26.25 9.02 1.70
C ILE A 172 -26.33 9.13 0.17
N ASN A 173 -26.20 10.35 -0.38
CA ASN A 173 -26.44 10.60 -1.80
C ASN A 173 -25.14 10.68 -2.63
N GLY A 174 -24.01 10.99 -2.01
CA GLY A 174 -22.77 11.33 -2.71
C GLY A 174 -21.65 10.28 -2.63
N LYS A 175 -21.90 9.11 -2.02
CA LYS A 175 -20.90 8.05 -1.77
C LYS A 175 -19.67 8.49 -0.95
N HIS A 176 -19.73 9.59 -0.21
CA HIS A 176 -18.61 10.03 0.61
C HIS A 176 -18.44 9.13 1.84
N ILE A 177 -17.22 9.02 2.34
CA ILE A 177 -16.94 8.27 3.57
C ILE A 177 -17.16 9.18 4.76
N SER A 178 -17.89 8.71 5.77
CA SER A 178 -18.06 9.48 6.99
C SER A 178 -16.74 9.58 7.76
N LEU A 179 -16.45 10.76 8.31
CA LEU A 179 -15.27 10.96 9.15
C LEU A 179 -15.26 10.02 10.36
N SER A 180 -16.43 9.76 10.95
CA SER A 180 -16.56 8.77 12.04
C SER A 180 -16.10 7.38 11.63
N ARG A 181 -16.40 6.94 10.39
CA ARG A 181 -15.95 5.63 9.89
C ARG A 181 -14.43 5.60 9.68
N LEU A 182 -13.85 6.68 9.16
CA LEU A 182 -12.39 6.81 9.07
C LEU A 182 -11.74 6.70 10.45
N TYR A 183 -12.21 7.47 11.44
CA TYR A 183 -11.67 7.41 12.80
C TYR A 183 -11.85 6.05 13.47
N ASN A 184 -12.99 5.38 13.25
CA ASN A 184 -13.21 4.03 13.75
C ASN A 184 -12.20 3.03 13.16
N ILE A 185 -11.97 3.07 11.85
CA ILE A 185 -10.96 2.22 11.20
C ILE A 185 -9.57 2.52 11.77
N ILE A 186 -9.18 3.78 11.88
CA ILE A 186 -7.89 4.18 12.47
C ILE A 186 -7.75 3.64 13.90
N SER A 187 -8.81 3.74 14.71
CA SER A 187 -8.81 3.20 16.07
C SER A 187 -8.64 1.68 16.09
N ILE A 188 -9.30 0.95 15.18
CA ILE A 188 -9.16 -0.50 15.06
C ILE A 188 -7.73 -0.86 14.69
N LEU A 189 -7.15 -0.18 13.69
CA LEU A 189 -5.78 -0.41 13.25
C LEU A 189 -4.75 -0.16 14.36
N LYS A 190 -4.97 0.87 15.19
CA LYS A 190 -4.11 1.14 16.36
C LYS A 190 -4.20 0.03 17.41
N ARG A 191 -5.42 -0.43 17.74
CA ARG A 191 -5.62 -1.51 18.72
C ARG A 191 -5.14 -2.88 18.23
N ALA A 192 -5.28 -3.15 16.93
CA ALA A 192 -4.86 -4.41 16.33
C ALA A 192 -3.34 -4.54 16.18
N ARG A 193 -2.60 -3.43 16.19
CA ARG A 193 -1.15 -3.44 15.98
C ARG A 193 -0.42 -4.06 17.18
N PRO A 194 0.32 -5.18 17.00
CA PRO A 194 1.08 -5.77 18.08
C PRO A 194 2.32 -4.94 18.40
N TYR A 195 2.65 -4.86 19.68
CA TYR A 195 3.89 -4.28 20.19
C TYR A 195 4.90 -5.38 20.48
N VAL A 196 6.20 -5.03 20.45
CA VAL A 196 7.25 -6.00 20.77
C VAL A 196 8.16 -5.42 21.84
N GLU A 197 8.21 -6.11 22.97
CA GLU A 197 9.23 -5.96 24.00
C GLU A 197 10.28 -7.04 23.74
N SER A 198 11.55 -6.65 23.68
CA SER A 198 12.65 -7.59 23.48
C SER A 198 13.75 -7.24 24.47
N ASP A 199 14.25 -8.24 25.19
CA ASP A 199 15.50 -8.14 25.94
C ASP A 199 16.60 -8.74 25.06
N GLU A 200 17.70 -8.01 24.88
CA GLU A 200 18.66 -8.18 23.76
C GLU A 200 19.29 -9.58 23.64
N GLN A 201 19.06 -10.49 24.60
CA GLN A 201 19.64 -11.85 24.60
C GLN A 201 18.72 -12.96 25.12
N THR A 202 17.47 -12.65 25.53
CA THR A 202 16.75 -13.57 26.43
C THR A 202 15.41 -14.03 25.87
N TYR A 203 14.59 -13.11 25.37
CA TYR A 203 13.27 -13.44 24.80
C TYR A 203 12.77 -12.32 23.88
N ILE A 204 11.84 -12.70 22.99
CA ILE A 204 11.03 -11.76 22.23
C ILE A 204 9.60 -11.89 22.73
N ARG A 205 9.02 -10.79 23.21
CA ARG A 205 7.66 -10.74 23.72
C ARG A 205 6.79 -9.92 22.79
N ILE A 206 5.86 -10.59 22.11
CA ILE A 206 4.84 -9.96 21.28
C ILE A 206 3.62 -9.69 22.16
N ILE A 207 3.22 -8.43 22.27
CA ILE A 207 2.11 -7.97 23.08
C ILE A 207 0.98 -7.52 22.14
N ILE A 208 -0.20 -8.07 22.39
CA ILE A 208 -1.42 -7.77 21.68
C ILE A 208 -2.36 -7.11 22.70
N SER A 209 -2.76 -5.87 22.41
CA SER A 209 -3.43 -4.91 23.32
C SER A 209 -2.65 -4.54 24.58
N GLU A 210 -2.95 -3.36 25.13
CA GLU A 210 -2.24 -2.79 26.28
C GLU A 210 -2.56 -3.55 27.58
N TYR A 211 -1.61 -3.50 28.52
CA TYR A 211 -1.73 -4.15 29.82
C TYR A 211 -2.91 -3.56 30.61
N GLY A 212 -3.88 -4.40 30.99
CA GLY A 212 -5.09 -3.98 31.71
C GLY A 212 -6.35 -3.89 30.84
N GLU A 213 -6.24 -4.08 29.52
CA GLU A 213 -7.42 -4.34 28.70
C GLU A 213 -7.89 -5.80 28.86
N PRO A 214 -9.21 -6.07 28.80
CA PRO A 214 -9.75 -7.43 28.91
C PRO A 214 -9.22 -8.39 27.84
N ASP A 215 -8.69 -7.85 26.73
CA ASP A 215 -8.21 -8.62 25.59
C ASP A 215 -6.67 -8.78 25.57
N PHE A 216 -5.97 -8.42 26.66
CA PHE A 216 -4.52 -8.50 26.76
C PHE A 216 -4.00 -9.92 26.48
N CYS A 217 -3.07 -10.04 25.54
CA CYS A 217 -2.37 -11.29 25.24
C CYS A 217 -0.88 -11.00 25.04
N SER A 218 -0.02 -11.78 25.69
CA SER A 218 1.42 -11.71 25.45
C SER A 218 1.98 -13.07 25.09
N LEU A 219 2.73 -13.12 23.99
CA LEU A 219 3.33 -14.33 23.45
C LEU A 219 4.84 -14.22 23.57
N MET A 220 5.46 -15.22 24.19
CA MET A 220 6.91 -15.32 24.28
C MET A 220 7.42 -16.18 23.12
N LEU A 221 8.48 -15.71 22.49
CA LEU A 221 9.27 -16.47 21.53
C LEU A 221 10.69 -16.60 22.06
N ASP A 222 11.28 -17.77 21.88
CA ASP A 222 12.69 -18.00 22.15
C ASP A 222 13.55 -17.04 21.30
N TYR A 223 14.64 -16.57 21.91
CA TYR A 223 15.56 -15.69 21.23
C TYR A 223 16.23 -16.42 20.05
N SER A 224 16.13 -15.83 18.86
CA SER A 224 16.86 -16.24 17.68
C SER A 224 17.32 -14.98 16.92
N PRO A 225 18.58 -14.91 16.45
CA PRO A 225 19.05 -13.79 15.64
C PRO A 225 18.17 -13.52 14.40
N GLN A 226 17.58 -14.57 13.83
CA GLN A 226 16.68 -14.46 12.68
C GLN A 226 15.35 -13.79 13.06
N TYR A 227 14.78 -14.19 14.20
CA TYR A 227 13.52 -13.61 14.70
C TYR A 227 13.72 -12.15 15.12
N MET A 228 14.85 -11.82 15.74
CA MET A 228 15.21 -10.44 16.07
C MET A 228 15.35 -9.58 14.82
N ALA A 229 16.06 -10.04 13.79
CA ALA A 229 16.20 -9.28 12.54
C ALA A 229 14.83 -8.97 11.89
N ILE A 230 13.90 -9.93 11.94
CA ILE A 230 12.52 -9.76 11.48
C ILE A 230 11.78 -8.70 12.30
N VAL A 231 11.85 -8.81 13.63
CA VAL A 231 11.17 -7.89 14.56
C VAL A 231 11.71 -6.47 14.38
N ASP A 232 13.02 -6.30 14.29
CA ASP A 232 13.65 -4.99 14.13
C ASP A 232 13.31 -4.36 12.78
N PHE A 233 13.26 -5.16 11.72
CA PHE A 233 12.76 -4.70 10.43
C PHE A 233 11.30 -4.22 10.54
N GLN A 234 10.42 -5.01 11.15
CA GLN A 234 9.02 -4.64 11.35
C GLN A 234 8.88 -3.38 12.20
N LYS A 235 9.63 -3.23 13.30
CA LYS A 235 9.65 -2.03 14.14
C LYS A 235 9.97 -0.77 13.32
N LYS A 236 11.04 -0.79 12.51
CA LYS A 236 11.44 0.35 11.65
C LYS A 236 10.37 0.70 10.62
N VAL A 237 9.81 -0.31 9.95
CA VAL A 237 8.74 -0.11 8.97
C VAL A 237 7.49 0.47 9.65
N ASN A 238 7.13 -0.09 10.79
CA ASN A 238 5.96 0.32 11.56
C ASN A 238 6.05 1.75 12.07
N GLU A 239 7.23 2.18 12.53
CA GLU A 239 7.47 3.56 12.95
C GLU A 239 7.22 4.54 11.80
N LYS A 240 7.73 4.24 10.60
CA LYS A 240 7.49 5.05 9.40
C LYS A 240 5.99 5.20 9.09
N TYR A 241 5.23 4.10 9.11
CA TYR A 241 3.79 4.16 8.83
C TYR A 241 2.99 4.83 9.96
N ASN A 242 3.41 4.67 11.22
CA ASN A 242 2.80 5.40 12.33
C ASN A 242 2.99 6.92 12.17
N ASN A 243 4.15 7.36 11.68
CA ASN A 243 4.39 8.77 11.37
C ASN A 243 3.46 9.26 10.26
N PHE A 244 3.33 8.52 9.14
CA PHE A 244 2.38 8.86 8.08
C PHE A 244 0.94 8.97 8.60
N LEU A 245 0.51 8.03 9.45
CA LEU A 245 -0.82 8.06 10.02
C LEU A 245 -1.03 9.26 10.95
N ASN A 246 -0.03 9.61 11.76
CA ASN A 246 -0.10 10.77 12.65
C ASN A 246 -0.17 12.08 11.86
N ASP A 247 0.68 12.24 10.84
CA ASP A 247 0.67 13.41 9.94
C ASP A 247 -0.69 13.56 9.26
N PHE A 248 -1.23 12.45 8.74
CA PHE A 248 -2.56 12.43 8.14
C PHE A 248 -3.65 12.85 9.12
N ILE A 249 -3.65 12.32 10.35
CA ILE A 249 -4.64 12.69 11.38
C ILE A 249 -4.55 14.19 11.70
N ILE A 250 -3.34 14.75 11.82
CA ILE A 250 -3.15 16.18 12.07
C ILE A 250 -3.77 17.02 10.96
N ILE A 251 -3.50 16.67 9.69
CA ILE A 251 -4.02 17.42 8.54
C ILE A 251 -5.53 17.28 8.40
N VAL A 252 -6.08 16.09 8.67
CA VAL A 252 -7.55 15.87 8.67
C VAL A 252 -8.20 16.71 9.75
N LYS A 253 -7.65 16.72 10.98
CA LYS A 253 -8.16 17.57 12.06
C LYS A 253 -8.11 19.05 11.69
N ASP A 254 -6.97 19.56 11.21
CA ASP A 254 -6.86 20.96 10.79
C ASP A 254 -7.90 21.34 9.72
N LYS A 255 -8.19 20.42 8.80
CA LYS A 255 -9.16 20.67 7.72
C LYS A 255 -10.61 20.65 8.16
N PHE A 256 -10.99 19.78 9.10
CA PHE A 256 -12.40 19.55 9.46
C PHE A 256 -12.78 20.09 10.83
N ASP A 257 -11.84 20.25 11.77
CA ASP A 257 -12.11 20.85 13.10
C ASP A 257 -12.18 22.39 13.02
N ASN A 258 -11.52 23.03 12.05
CA ASN A 258 -11.73 24.45 11.72
C ASN A 258 -13.13 24.74 11.13
N VAL A 259 -13.97 23.73 10.89
CA VAL A 259 -15.36 23.86 10.45
C VAL A 259 -16.35 23.80 11.64
N SER A 260 -15.86 23.54 12.86
CA SER A 260 -16.69 23.50 14.07
C SER A 260 -17.17 24.87 14.56
N ASP A 261 -16.60 25.97 14.05
CA ASP A 261 -17.09 27.34 14.32
C ASP A 261 -18.24 27.79 13.38
N LEU A 262 -18.68 26.94 12.46
CA LEU A 262 -19.82 27.20 11.56
C LEU A 262 -21.13 26.55 12.01
N PHE A 263 -21.13 25.85 13.16
CA PHE A 263 -22.33 25.25 13.77
C PHE A 263 -22.43 25.55 15.28
N LYS A 264 -22.21 26.81 15.66
CA LYS A 264 -22.80 27.39 16.87
C LYS A 264 -24.01 28.23 16.52
#